data_AF-A0A8J5EUH8-F1
#
_entry.id   AF-A0A8J5EUH8-F1
#
_cell.length_a   1.000
_cell.length_b   1.000
_cell.length_c   1.000
_cell.angle_alpha   90.00
_cell.angle_beta   90.00
_cell.angle_gamma   90.00
#
_symmetry.space_group_name_H-M   'P 1'
#
loop_
_entity.id
_entity.type
_entity.pdbx_description
1 polymer ?
#
loop_
_entity_poly.entity_id
_entity_poly.type
_entity_poly.pdbx_seq_one_letter_code
_entity_poly.pdbx_strand_id
1 'polypeptide(L)'
;MLTCDCELPKTVREFLHLVHFFFGKRVFDVKHLSKHCSGLYGGLERVASTVQVERAVGSRHQSGSDSLLTWQVFYQIASRVNPQLIDRPEHMGALFDLELQ
;
A
#
# COMPACT_ATOMS: atom_id res chain seq x y z
N MET A 1 15.93 0.79 -7.72
CA MET A 1 15.74 -0.14 -8.84
C MET A 1 16.27 -1.48 -8.36
N LEU A 2 15.38 -2.46 -8.10
CA LEU A 2 15.77 -3.74 -7.46
C LEU A 2 16.31 -4.77 -8.45
N THR A 3 15.99 -4.61 -9.73
CA THR A 3 16.51 -5.43 -10.81
C THR A 3 17.59 -4.61 -11.51
N CYS A 4 18.85 -4.84 -11.16
CA CYS A 4 19.98 -4.27 -11.89
C CYS A 4 19.99 -4.88 -13.30
N ASP A 5 19.28 -4.26 -14.25
CA ASP A 5 19.09 -4.67 -15.65
C ASP A 5 18.58 -6.11 -15.89
N CYS A 6 18.01 -6.74 -14.86
CA CYS A 6 17.35 -8.05 -14.99
C CYS A 6 15.88 -7.86 -15.37
N GLU A 7 15.36 -8.74 -16.23
CA GLU A 7 13.92 -8.79 -16.52
C GLU A 7 13.12 -9.11 -15.24
N LEU A 8 11.88 -8.59 -15.17
CA LEU A 8 10.94 -9.01 -14.14
C LEU A 8 10.63 -10.51 -14.31
N PRO A 9 10.35 -11.24 -13.21
CA PRO A 9 9.94 -12.63 -13.32
C PRO A 9 8.70 -12.82 -14.21
N LYS A 10 8.63 -13.96 -14.89
CA LYS A 10 7.56 -14.25 -15.87
C LYS A 10 6.22 -14.58 -15.22
N THR A 11 6.22 -14.89 -13.92
CA THR A 11 5.01 -15.21 -13.16
C THR A 11 4.82 -14.27 -11.98
N VAL A 12 3.56 -13.96 -11.65
CA VAL A 12 3.21 -13.15 -10.46
C VAL A 12 3.75 -13.80 -9.18
N ARG A 13 3.72 -15.13 -9.08
CA ARG A 13 4.26 -15.87 -7.93
C ARG A 13 5.74 -15.59 -7.71
N GLU A 14 6.56 -15.67 -8.76
CA GLU A 14 7.99 -15.38 -8.66
C GLU A 14 8.25 -13.90 -8.34
N PHE A 15 7.46 -13.00 -8.94
CA PHE A 15 7.53 -11.57 -8.62
C PHE A 15 7.24 -11.31 -7.13
N LEU A 16 6.16 -11.87 -6.58
CA LEU A 16 5.82 -11.72 -5.16
C LEU A 16 6.87 -12.35 -4.24
N HIS A 17 7.51 -13.46 -4.64
CA HIS A 17 8.66 -14.00 -3.91
C HIS A 17 9.82 -12.99 -3.85
N LEU A 18 10.13 -12.29 -4.95
CA LEU A 18 11.16 -11.24 -4.92
C LEU A 18 10.76 -10.07 -4.03
N VAL A 19 9.50 -9.61 -4.11
CA VAL A 19 8.98 -8.55 -3.23
C VAL A 19 9.17 -8.97 -1.77
N HIS A 20 8.77 -10.18 -1.42
CA HIS A 20 8.93 -10.72 -0.08
C HIS A 20 10.40 -10.83 0.34
N PHE A 21 11.27 -11.25 -0.56
CA PHE A 21 12.71 -11.37 -0.31
C PHE A 21 13.38 -10.02 -0.03
N PHE A 22 13.08 -8.98 -0.82
CA PHE A 22 13.72 -7.67 -0.69
C PHE A 22 13.10 -6.79 0.39
N PHE A 23 11.78 -6.84 0.58
CA PHE A 23 11.06 -5.93 1.48
C PHE A 23 10.51 -6.61 2.75
N GLY A 24 10.65 -7.93 2.87
CA GLY A 24 10.13 -8.71 4.00
C GLY A 24 8.63 -9.03 3.89
N LYS A 25 8.04 -9.59 4.96
CA LYS A 25 6.60 -9.92 4.99
C LYS A 25 5.71 -8.71 5.24
N ARG A 26 6.21 -7.71 5.99
CA ARG A 26 5.43 -6.56 6.44
C ARG A 26 5.40 -5.44 5.40
N VAL A 27 4.97 -5.79 4.19
CA VAL A 27 4.63 -4.83 3.14
C VAL A 27 3.13 -4.68 3.15
N PHE A 28 2.65 -3.43 3.25
CA PHE A 28 1.22 -3.14 3.26
C PHE A 28 0.87 -2.20 2.13
N ASP A 29 0.03 -2.67 1.23
CA ASP A 29 -0.55 -1.83 0.19
C ASP A 29 -1.77 -1.09 0.75
N VAL A 30 -1.67 0.25 0.82
CA VAL A 30 -2.77 1.11 1.31
C VAL A 30 -4.04 0.93 0.49
N LYS A 31 -3.93 0.65 -0.81
CA LYS A 31 -5.08 0.41 -1.67
C LYS A 31 -5.78 -0.89 -1.29
N HIS A 32 -5.00 -1.96 -1.05
CA HIS A 32 -5.51 -3.23 -0.56
C HIS A 32 -6.20 -3.07 0.81
N LEU A 33 -5.56 -2.38 1.76
CA LEU A 33 -6.15 -2.11 3.08
C LEU A 33 -7.44 -1.30 2.97
N SER A 34 -7.46 -0.26 2.13
CA SER A 34 -8.64 0.60 1.96
C SER A 34 -9.86 -0.18 1.47
N LYS A 35 -9.69 -1.19 0.59
CA LYS A 35 -10.78 -2.06 0.12
C LYS A 35 -11.46 -2.83 1.26
N HIS A 36 -10.75 -3.05 2.38
CA HIS A 36 -11.25 -3.75 3.56
C HIS A 36 -11.79 -2.80 4.64
N CYS A 37 -11.91 -1.51 4.33
CA CYS A 37 -12.54 -0.49 5.17
C CYS A 37 -13.80 0.05 4.49
N SER A 38 -14.94 -0.05 5.17
CA SER A 38 -16.21 0.51 4.68
C SER A 38 -16.07 2.00 4.40
N GLY A 39 -16.44 2.43 3.19
CA GLY A 39 -16.42 3.84 2.79
C GLY A 39 -15.09 4.37 2.27
N LEU A 40 -14.00 3.58 2.29
CA LEU A 40 -12.72 3.98 1.68
C LEU A 40 -12.60 3.46 0.24
N TYR A 41 -12.65 4.37 -0.74
CA TYR A 41 -12.54 4.02 -2.16
C TYR A 41 -11.98 5.18 -3.01
N GLY A 42 -11.59 4.87 -4.24
CA GLY A 42 -10.97 5.82 -5.17
C GLY A 42 -9.44 5.87 -5.06
N GLY A 43 -8.84 6.94 -5.59
CA GLY A 43 -7.39 7.16 -5.54
C GLY A 43 -6.92 7.74 -4.20
N LEU A 44 -5.60 7.85 -4.03
CA LEU A 44 -4.95 8.28 -2.78
C LEU A 44 -5.55 9.58 -2.20
N GLU A 45 -5.76 10.60 -3.03
CA GLU A 45 -6.34 11.88 -2.59
C GLU A 45 -7.74 11.75 -1.98
N ARG A 46 -8.59 10.91 -2.60
CA ARG A 46 -9.94 10.70 -2.11
C ARG A 46 -9.94 9.92 -0.81
N VAL A 47 -9.09 8.89 -0.72
CA VAL A 47 -8.92 8.12 0.51
C VAL A 47 -8.41 9.03 1.62
N ALA A 48 -7.37 9.84 1.36
CA ALA A 48 -6.82 10.82 2.30
C ALA A 48 -7.88 11.79 2.82
N SER A 49 -8.65 12.40 1.92
CA SER A 49 -9.77 13.27 2.29
C SER A 49 -10.80 12.56 3.17
N THR A 50 -11.12 11.29 2.86
CA THR A 50 -12.10 10.50 3.64
C THR A 50 -11.60 10.20 5.06
N VAL A 51 -10.30 9.97 5.23
CA VAL A 51 -9.67 9.76 6.55
C VAL A 51 -9.18 11.05 7.22
N GLN A 52 -9.58 12.21 6.68
CA GLN A 52 -9.24 13.55 7.18
C GLN A 52 -7.73 13.80 7.28
N VAL A 53 -6.99 13.33 6.29
CA VAL A 53 -5.55 13.61 6.12
C VAL A 53 -5.39 14.62 4.99
N GLU A 54 -4.70 15.71 5.28
CA GLU A 54 -4.34 16.72 4.30
C GLU A 54 -2.87 16.57 3.88
N ARG A 55 -2.60 16.89 2.61
CA ARG A 55 -1.24 16.91 2.06
C ARG A 55 -0.45 18.03 2.70
N ALA A 56 0.49 17.66 3.57
CA ALA A 56 1.27 18.64 4.35
C ALA A 56 2.26 19.44 3.51
N VAL A 57 2.91 18.81 2.52
CA VAL A 57 3.97 19.43 1.70
C VAL A 57 3.98 18.88 0.27
N GLY A 58 4.42 19.70 -0.68
CA GLY A 58 4.58 19.33 -2.08
C GLY A 58 3.25 19.25 -2.85
N SER A 59 3.35 18.91 -4.14
CA SER A 59 2.21 18.82 -5.04
C SER A 59 1.79 17.38 -5.30
N ARG A 60 0.51 17.18 -5.61
CA ARG A 60 0.01 15.91 -6.15
C ARG A 60 0.80 15.49 -7.39
N HIS A 61 0.95 14.17 -7.57
CA HIS A 61 1.70 13.57 -8.69
C HIS A 61 3.21 13.78 -8.60
N GLN A 62 3.73 14.00 -7.39
CA GLN A 62 5.16 13.96 -7.10
C GLN A 62 5.44 12.82 -6.12
N SER A 63 6.36 11.92 -6.47
CA SER A 63 6.59 10.69 -5.71
C SER A 63 6.91 10.91 -4.23
N GLY A 64 7.63 12.00 -3.89
CA GLY A 64 7.94 12.33 -2.49
C GLY A 64 6.74 12.85 -1.69
N SER A 65 5.90 13.69 -2.31
CA SER A 65 4.68 14.20 -1.67
C SER A 65 3.64 13.08 -1.55
N ASP A 66 3.50 12.24 -2.58
CA ASP A 66 2.57 11.11 -2.60
C ASP A 66 2.99 9.99 -1.64
N SER A 67 4.30 9.74 -1.45
CA SER A 67 4.77 8.76 -0.48
C SER A 67 4.50 9.20 0.96
N LEU A 68 4.69 10.48 1.29
CA LEU A 68 4.33 11.02 2.60
C LEU A 68 2.81 10.91 2.85
N LEU A 69 1.99 11.28 1.86
CA LEU A 69 0.54 11.16 1.97
C LEU A 69 0.11 9.70 2.14
N THR A 70 0.75 8.77 1.41
CA THR A 70 0.51 7.32 1.55
C THR A 70 0.81 6.84 2.97
N TRP A 71 1.94 7.26 3.55
CA TRP A 71 2.28 6.93 4.94
C TRP A 71 1.26 7.46 5.95
N GLN A 72 0.84 8.72 5.81
CA GLN A 72 -0.15 9.33 6.72
C GLN A 72 -1.51 8.62 6.64
N VAL A 73 -1.94 8.25 5.43
CA VAL A 73 -3.16 7.45 5.23
C VAL A 73 -3.02 6.06 5.86
N PHE A 74 -1.91 5.36 5.61
CA PHE A 74 -1.63 4.08 6.25
C PHE A 74 -1.72 4.18 7.77
N TYR A 75 -1.07 5.18 8.36
CA TYR A 75 -1.09 5.40 9.81
C TYR A 75 -2.51 5.63 10.32
N GLN A 76 -3.33 6.43 9.64
CA GLN A 76 -4.73 6.63 10.02
C GLN A 76 -5.54 5.34 9.97
N ILE A 77 -5.35 4.52 8.93
CA ILE A 77 -6.02 3.23 8.82
C ILE A 77 -5.61 2.30 9.96
N ALA A 78 -4.30 2.16 10.18
CA ALA A 78 -3.71 1.23 11.16
C ALA A 78 -3.88 1.68 12.62
N SER A 79 -4.11 2.97 12.90
CA SER A 79 -4.26 3.46 14.28
C SER A 79 -5.70 3.79 14.67
N ARG A 80 -6.57 4.16 13.72
CA ARG A 80 -7.92 4.64 14.03
C ARG A 80 -9.03 3.93 13.27
N VAL A 81 -8.91 3.76 11.95
CA VAL A 81 -10.03 3.24 11.13
C VAL A 81 -10.25 1.76 11.39
N ASN A 82 -9.20 0.94 11.31
CA ASN A 82 -9.28 -0.49 11.59
C ASN A 82 -7.90 -1.06 11.98
N PRO A 83 -7.50 -0.92 13.25
CA PRO A 83 -6.17 -1.36 13.72
C PRO A 83 -5.90 -2.85 13.53
N GLN A 84 -6.96 -3.66 13.52
CA GLN A 84 -6.85 -5.12 13.41
C GLN A 84 -6.36 -5.58 12.04
N LEU A 85 -6.37 -4.71 11.01
CA LEU A 85 -5.96 -5.09 9.65
C LEU A 85 -4.47 -5.39 9.55
N ILE A 86 -3.61 -4.70 10.30
CA ILE A 86 -2.17 -4.89 10.17
C ILE A 86 -1.67 -6.18 10.84
N ASP A 87 -2.46 -6.76 11.75
CA ASP A 87 -2.14 -8.01 12.45
C ASP A 87 -2.59 -9.26 11.67
N ARG A 88 -3.39 -9.05 10.63
CA ARG A 88 -3.96 -10.11 9.79
C ARG A 88 -2.98 -10.55 8.71
N PRO A 89 -2.57 -11.83 8.68
CA PRO A 89 -1.57 -12.32 7.75
C PRO A 89 -2.02 -12.22 6.28
N GLU A 90 -3.32 -12.23 5.98
CA GLU A 90 -3.86 -12.07 4.63
C GLU A 90 -3.57 -10.68 4.02
N HIS A 91 -3.26 -9.68 4.84
CA HIS A 91 -2.92 -8.33 4.38
C HIS A 91 -1.41 -8.09 4.28
N MET A 92 -0.58 -8.98 4.85
CA MET A 92 0.88 -8.87 4.84
C MET A 92 1.44 -9.33 3.48
N GLY A 93 2.03 -8.41 2.73
CA GLY A 93 2.58 -8.69 1.40
C GLY A 93 1.52 -8.80 0.29
N ALA A 94 0.25 -8.59 0.62
CA ALA A 94 -0.82 -8.49 -0.37
C ALA A 94 -0.69 -7.16 -1.12
N LEU A 95 -0.54 -7.25 -2.44
CA LEU A 95 -0.49 -6.11 -3.35
C LEU A 95 -1.81 -6.08 -4.15
N PHE A 96 -2.41 -4.91 -4.23
CA PHE A 96 -3.71 -4.74 -4.88
C PHE A 96 -3.67 -5.22 -6.34
N ASP A 97 -4.65 -6.03 -6.73
CA ASP A 97 -4.80 -6.67 -8.05
C ASP A 97 -3.71 -7.71 -8.41
N LEU A 98 -2.83 -8.06 -7.46
CA LEU A 98 -1.81 -9.10 -7.60
C LEU A 98 -1.96 -10.23 -6.57
N GLU A 99 -3.03 -10.21 -5.77
CA GLU A 99 -3.29 -11.25 -4.78
C GLU A 99 -3.53 -12.60 -5.49
N LEU A 100 -2.82 -13.66 -5.05
CA LEU A 100 -3.04 -15.01 -5.55
C LEU A 100 -4.31 -15.57 -4.89
N GLN A 101 -5.27 -16.01 -5.71
CA GLN A 101 -6.47 -16.72 -5.27
C GLN A 101 -6.15 -18.14 -4.78
#